data_AF-A0A938MS11-F1
#
_entry.id   AF-A0A938MS11-F1
#
_cell.length_a   1.000
_cell.length_b   1.000
_cell.length_c   1.000
_cell.angle_alpha   90.00
_cell.angle_beta   90.00
_cell.angle_gamma   90.00
#
_symmetry.space_group_name_H-M   'P 1'
#
loop_
_entity.id
_entity.type
_entity.pdbx_description
1 polymer ?
#
loop_
_entity_poly.entity_id
_entity_poly.type
_entity_poly.pdbx_seq_one_letter_code
_entity_poly.pdbx_strand_id
1 'polypeptide(L)'
;MSAAREERGDPNVGGAGRAAAWETLMILGLFFLYAGCPPPDVNEAHYLAKAKHYWDPQWCASDGFLESTDAHTVFYWTFGWLTRWLALPAVAWVGRMVTWSLLAWAWQRLSYAIVPRRNVSVLTAGLFLLFLDRCHLAGEWVVGGVEAKGFAYVLVFCGLRSLVRGEWRAVWIWLGMSSAFHVLVGGWSVVAAAVAWLMSGPSRTPLRLMIPSLIGGFALALAGLLPAVDLTLGVDAETTQQANVIYVYGRLGHHLAPGQFALDRILWFGLLVMIWAVLWWRLRPAPPPWAGLNRFAVGTLVIATAGVLVDVLLRSRPGIAAELLRFYWFRASDMALPTVTAIGIPTLLVLWQGSHPRRARGGWWACAAASAAFVLAVYAGHLDDFRPRAEVQARPVSRGNKAAAEARYRAWRDACAWIAVHTDPDDRFLTPRDQQTFKWHAGRAEVVSWKDIPQDAAGIVRWWRLLEELHPPLASGSGIAAWSDSQLAEIAQRHHVDYILVDQTRVFRNLRFQRVYPVTSRARPYFVLYRVPEVTKEEEGDARRGRRRP
;
A
#
# COMPACT_ATOMS: atom_id res chain seq x y z
N MET A 1 59.99 25.66 -28.42
CA MET A 1 59.93 24.36 -27.72
C MET A 1 58.97 24.50 -26.55
N SER A 2 57.75 24.00 -26.74
CA SER A 2 56.64 24.06 -25.79
C SER A 2 56.73 22.86 -24.85
N ALA A 3 56.76 23.13 -23.54
CA ALA A 3 56.71 22.09 -22.50
C ALA A 3 55.25 21.80 -22.16
N ALA A 4 54.84 20.55 -22.39
CA ALA A 4 53.53 20.02 -22.06
C ALA A 4 53.32 19.98 -20.54
N ARG A 5 52.22 20.59 -20.08
CA ARG A 5 51.65 20.37 -18.74
C ARG A 5 50.64 19.23 -18.86
N GLU A 6 50.98 18.07 -18.30
CA GLU A 6 50.03 16.99 -18.04
C GLU A 6 48.98 17.45 -17.01
N GLU A 7 47.71 17.49 -17.42
CA GLU A 7 46.56 17.51 -16.51
C GLU A 7 46.47 16.15 -15.80
N ARG A 8 46.89 16.10 -14.53
CA ARG A 8 46.52 14.99 -13.64
C ARG A 8 45.07 15.18 -13.20
N GLY A 9 44.17 14.40 -13.79
CA GLY A 9 42.80 14.24 -13.28
C GLY A 9 42.80 13.74 -11.84
N ASP A 10 41.94 14.35 -11.01
CA ASP A 10 41.79 14.03 -9.58
C ASP A 10 41.32 12.57 -9.39
N PRO A 11 42.14 11.68 -8.78
CA PRO A 11 41.84 10.25 -8.66
C PRO A 11 40.66 9.93 -7.71
N ASN A 12 40.11 10.93 -7.01
CA ASN A 12 39.11 10.71 -5.96
C ASN A 12 37.65 10.64 -6.45
N VAL A 13 37.35 11.15 -7.66
CA VAL A 13 35.97 11.22 -8.19
C VAL A 13 35.42 9.82 -8.55
N GLY A 14 36.28 8.93 -9.05
CA GLY A 14 35.90 7.55 -9.41
C GLY A 14 35.60 6.65 -8.20
N GLY A 15 36.26 6.88 -7.06
CA GLY A 15 36.08 6.09 -5.83
C GLY A 15 34.75 6.37 -5.11
N ALA A 16 34.35 7.64 -5.05
CA ALA A 16 33.10 8.05 -4.41
C ALA A 16 31.86 7.51 -5.14
N GLY A 17 31.86 7.55 -6.48
CA GLY A 17 30.78 6.99 -7.30
C GLY A 17 30.61 5.48 -7.12
N ARG A 18 31.72 4.74 -7.09
CA ARG A 18 31.73 3.28 -6.84
C ARG A 18 31.21 2.92 -5.45
N ALA A 19 31.59 3.67 -4.43
CA ALA A 19 31.11 3.45 -3.07
C ALA A 19 29.59 3.68 -2.93
N ALA A 20 29.06 4.75 -3.52
CA ALA A 20 27.62 5.04 -3.51
C ALA A 20 26.80 3.98 -4.27
N ALA A 21 27.31 3.49 -5.40
CA ALA A 21 26.69 2.40 -6.15
C ALA A 21 26.67 1.11 -5.32
N TRP A 22 27.78 0.77 -4.65
CA TRP A 22 27.84 -0.38 -3.75
C TRP A 22 26.83 -0.29 -2.60
N GLU A 23 26.75 0.86 -1.92
CA GLU A 23 25.76 1.08 -0.86
C GLU A 23 24.32 0.94 -1.38
N THR A 24 24.04 1.48 -2.57
CA THR A 24 22.73 1.35 -3.22
C THR A 24 22.38 -0.13 -3.46
N LEU A 25 23.34 -0.93 -3.95
CA LEU A 25 23.14 -2.38 -4.15
C LEU A 25 22.92 -3.12 -2.83
N MET A 26 23.64 -2.75 -1.76
CA MET A 26 23.42 -3.35 -0.43
C MET A 26 22.06 -2.98 0.15
N ILE A 27 21.60 -1.74 -0.02
CA ILE A 27 20.25 -1.32 0.41
C ILE A 27 19.18 -2.07 -0.41
N LEU A 28 19.39 -2.24 -1.72
CA LEU A 28 18.52 -3.07 -2.55
C LEU A 28 18.47 -4.52 -2.03
N GLY A 29 19.62 -5.08 -1.65
CA GLY A 29 19.70 -6.39 -1.01
C GLY A 29 18.89 -6.46 0.30
N LEU A 30 18.95 -5.43 1.15
CA LEU A 30 18.12 -5.34 2.36
C LEU A 30 16.63 -5.30 2.03
N PHE A 31 16.23 -4.52 1.03
CA PHE A 31 14.84 -4.45 0.58
C PHE A 31 14.36 -5.80 0.03
N PHE A 32 15.21 -6.50 -0.72
CA PHE A 32 14.92 -7.86 -1.18
C PHE A 32 14.73 -8.85 -0.03
N LEU A 33 15.61 -8.85 0.97
CA LEU A 33 15.45 -9.73 2.14
C LEU A 33 14.20 -9.40 2.95
N TYR A 34 13.84 -8.11 3.05
CA TYR A 34 12.67 -7.65 3.80
C TYR A 34 11.34 -7.91 3.08
N ALA A 35 11.26 -7.69 1.76
CA ALA A 35 10.01 -7.69 1.00
C ALA A 35 9.96 -8.69 -0.17
N GLY A 36 11.01 -9.48 -0.41
CA GLY A 36 11.17 -10.46 -1.49
C GLY A 36 10.31 -11.73 -1.39
N CYS A 37 9.11 -11.63 -0.83
CA CYS A 37 8.14 -12.72 -0.79
C CYS A 37 7.48 -12.96 -2.17
N PRO A 38 6.91 -14.15 -2.44
CA PRO A 38 6.20 -14.41 -3.68
C PRO A 38 5.04 -13.43 -3.93
N PRO A 39 4.83 -12.95 -5.17
CA PRO A 39 3.69 -12.12 -5.52
C PRO A 39 2.38 -12.94 -5.53
N PRO A 40 1.22 -12.31 -5.28
CA PRO A 40 1.05 -10.88 -5.01
C PRO A 40 1.31 -10.48 -3.54
N ASP A 41 1.91 -9.31 -3.34
CA ASP A 41 1.86 -8.59 -2.07
C ASP A 41 0.45 -8.06 -1.81
N VAL A 42 0.20 -7.62 -0.58
CA VAL A 42 -1.07 -7.17 -0.02
C VAL A 42 -1.94 -6.34 -0.96
N ASN A 43 -1.37 -5.42 -1.74
CA ASN A 43 -2.12 -4.54 -2.63
C ASN A 43 -1.85 -4.79 -4.11
N GLU A 44 -0.94 -5.70 -4.47
CA GLU A 44 -0.57 -5.91 -5.88
C GLU A 44 -1.74 -6.48 -6.68
N ALA A 45 -2.50 -7.39 -6.08
CA ALA A 45 -3.69 -7.95 -6.72
C ALA A 45 -4.76 -6.89 -7.03
N HIS A 46 -4.82 -5.83 -6.24
CA HIS A 46 -5.72 -4.70 -6.45
C HIS A 46 -5.18 -3.75 -7.53
N TYR A 47 -3.94 -3.26 -7.36
CA TYR A 47 -3.37 -2.24 -8.23
C TYR A 47 -3.01 -2.76 -9.63
N LEU A 48 -2.42 -3.94 -9.73
CA LEU A 48 -2.01 -4.49 -11.03
C LEU A 48 -3.19 -5.08 -11.80
N ALA A 49 -4.25 -5.54 -11.12
CA ALA A 49 -5.48 -5.90 -11.80
C ALA A 49 -6.16 -4.66 -12.41
N LYS A 50 -6.28 -3.55 -11.66
CA LYS A 50 -6.73 -2.27 -12.24
C LYS A 50 -5.86 -1.80 -13.38
N ALA A 51 -4.53 -1.87 -13.23
CA ALA A 51 -3.61 -1.49 -14.29
C ALA A 51 -3.72 -2.39 -15.54
N LYS A 52 -3.99 -3.68 -15.37
CA LYS A 52 -4.24 -4.60 -16.49
C LYS A 52 -5.55 -4.27 -17.19
N HIS A 53 -6.64 -4.15 -16.44
CA HIS A 53 -7.95 -3.82 -16.99
C HIS A 53 -7.95 -2.45 -17.70
N TYR A 54 -7.22 -1.46 -17.16
CA TYR A 54 -7.02 -0.15 -17.81
C TYR A 54 -6.44 -0.26 -19.23
N TRP A 55 -5.50 -1.19 -19.45
CA TRP A 55 -4.86 -1.42 -20.76
C TRP A 55 -5.52 -2.52 -21.60
N ASP A 56 -6.46 -3.27 -21.02
CA ASP A 56 -7.18 -4.41 -21.60
C ASP A 56 -8.56 -4.52 -20.94
N PRO A 57 -9.54 -3.67 -21.33
CA PRO A 57 -10.85 -3.61 -20.68
C PRO A 57 -11.70 -4.89 -20.85
N GLN A 58 -11.34 -5.75 -21.80
CA GLN A 58 -11.99 -7.05 -21.97
C GLN A 58 -11.58 -8.05 -20.90
N TRP A 59 -10.40 -7.88 -20.27
CA TRP A 59 -9.95 -8.76 -19.21
C TRP A 59 -10.78 -8.56 -17.94
N CYS A 60 -11.53 -9.60 -17.55
CA CYS A 60 -12.50 -9.55 -16.45
C CYS A 60 -13.55 -8.45 -16.64
N ALA A 61 -14.05 -8.28 -17.88
CA ALA A 61 -15.18 -7.40 -18.16
C ALA A 61 -16.35 -7.74 -17.23
N SER A 62 -17.16 -6.74 -16.85
CA SER A 62 -18.27 -6.85 -15.87
C SER A 62 -17.88 -6.97 -14.39
N ASP A 63 -16.58 -6.95 -14.06
CA ASP A 63 -16.14 -6.86 -12.66
C ASP A 63 -16.39 -5.45 -12.10
N GLY A 64 -17.23 -5.35 -11.06
CA GLY A 64 -17.70 -4.06 -10.56
C GLY A 64 -16.61 -3.15 -9.98
N PHE A 65 -15.47 -3.72 -9.57
CA PHE A 65 -14.32 -2.94 -9.11
C PHE A 65 -13.41 -2.54 -10.27
N LEU A 66 -13.15 -3.44 -11.22
CA LEU A 66 -12.29 -3.11 -12.36
C LEU A 66 -12.89 -2.04 -13.26
N GLU A 67 -14.22 -2.07 -13.43
CA GLU A 67 -15.03 -1.08 -14.16
C GLU A 67 -15.24 0.24 -13.40
N SER A 68 -14.88 0.32 -12.12
CA SER A 68 -15.03 1.57 -11.35
C SER A 68 -13.99 2.60 -11.78
N THR A 69 -14.26 3.89 -11.50
CA THR A 69 -13.37 5.00 -11.88
C THR A 69 -11.93 4.82 -11.39
N ASP A 70 -10.97 5.23 -12.23
CA ASP A 70 -9.54 5.06 -11.98
C ASP A 70 -8.94 6.17 -11.10
N ALA A 71 -8.45 5.79 -9.92
CA ALA A 71 -7.84 6.74 -8.98
C ALA A 71 -6.34 7.01 -9.21
N HIS A 72 -5.62 6.11 -9.88
CA HIS A 72 -4.14 6.14 -10.00
C HIS A 72 -3.67 6.11 -11.45
N THR A 73 -4.26 6.94 -12.31
CA THR A 73 -4.02 6.97 -13.77
C THR A 73 -2.54 7.08 -14.14
N VAL A 74 -1.76 7.91 -13.44
CA VAL A 74 -0.31 8.05 -13.70
C VAL A 74 0.42 6.71 -13.50
N PHE A 75 0.08 5.95 -12.45
CA PHE A 75 0.65 4.63 -12.22
C PHE A 75 0.20 3.63 -13.29
N TYR A 76 -1.10 3.62 -13.64
CA TYR A 76 -1.63 2.73 -14.67
C TYR A 76 -0.99 3.00 -16.03
N TRP A 77 -0.81 4.26 -16.40
CA TRP A 77 -0.20 4.65 -17.67
C TRP A 77 1.29 4.35 -17.72
N THR A 78 2.05 4.72 -16.68
CA THR A 78 3.52 4.56 -16.68
C THR A 78 3.98 3.12 -16.54
N PHE A 79 3.22 2.29 -15.82
CA PHE A 79 3.65 0.94 -15.45
C PHE A 79 2.71 -0.17 -15.94
N GLY A 80 1.41 0.11 -16.06
CA GLY A 80 0.38 -0.88 -16.39
C GLY A 80 0.51 -1.50 -17.77
N TRP A 81 1.09 -0.81 -18.75
CA TRP A 81 1.22 -1.31 -20.14
C TRP A 81 2.03 -2.62 -20.24
N LEU A 82 2.90 -2.89 -19.25
CA LEU A 82 3.67 -4.14 -19.17
C LEU A 82 2.77 -5.38 -19.08
N THR A 83 1.55 -5.25 -18.55
CA THR A 83 0.59 -6.37 -18.41
C THR A 83 0.05 -6.89 -19.75
N ARG A 84 0.28 -6.16 -20.85
CA ARG A 84 -0.03 -6.60 -22.21
C ARG A 84 0.96 -7.65 -22.74
N TRP A 85 2.14 -7.73 -22.14
CA TRP A 85 3.26 -8.56 -22.63
C TRP A 85 3.72 -9.58 -21.58
N LEU A 86 3.51 -9.27 -20.30
CA LEU A 86 3.97 -10.07 -19.17
C LEU A 86 2.79 -10.47 -18.29
N ALA A 87 2.87 -11.68 -17.72
CA ALA A 87 1.92 -12.12 -16.68
C ALA A 87 2.04 -11.25 -15.42
N LEU A 88 0.95 -11.12 -14.66
CA LEU A 88 0.88 -10.29 -13.44
C LEU A 88 2.04 -10.56 -12.44
N PRO A 89 2.46 -11.81 -12.16
CA PRO A 89 3.62 -12.07 -11.30
C PRO A 89 4.93 -11.51 -11.85
N ALA A 90 5.15 -11.54 -13.16
CA ALA A 90 6.35 -10.99 -13.78
C ALA A 90 6.34 -9.46 -13.72
N VAL A 91 5.18 -8.84 -13.97
CA VAL A 91 4.98 -7.38 -13.82
C VAL A 91 5.26 -6.93 -12.39
N ALA A 92 4.76 -7.67 -11.39
CA ALA A 92 5.06 -7.39 -9.98
C ALA A 92 6.56 -7.46 -9.67
N TRP A 93 7.27 -8.50 -10.11
CA TRP A 93 8.71 -8.59 -9.86
C TRP A 93 9.51 -7.47 -10.55
N VAL A 94 9.18 -7.16 -11.81
CA VAL A 94 9.79 -6.02 -12.52
C VAL A 94 9.56 -4.73 -11.76
N GLY A 95 8.33 -4.47 -11.32
CA GLY A 95 7.98 -3.23 -10.62
C GLY A 95 8.62 -3.15 -9.25
N ARG A 96 8.74 -4.27 -8.52
CA ARG A 96 9.46 -4.32 -7.24
C ARG A 96 10.92 -3.98 -7.45
N MET A 97 11.59 -4.59 -8.43
CA MET A 97 12.99 -4.32 -8.71
C MET A 97 13.23 -2.86 -9.11
N VAL A 98 12.38 -2.29 -9.96
CA VAL A 98 12.45 -0.87 -10.34
C VAL A 98 12.25 0.03 -9.13
N THR A 99 11.16 -0.17 -8.39
CA THR A 99 10.79 0.67 -7.23
C THR A 99 11.84 0.58 -6.13
N TRP A 100 12.28 -0.63 -5.77
CA TRP A 100 13.27 -0.86 -4.72
C TRP A 100 14.64 -0.30 -5.11
N SER A 101 15.05 -0.41 -6.37
CA SER A 101 16.30 0.17 -6.85
C SER A 101 16.28 1.70 -6.76
N LEU A 102 15.16 2.31 -7.16
CA LEU A 102 14.97 3.76 -7.07
C LEU A 102 14.89 4.25 -5.62
N LEU A 103 14.18 3.52 -4.75
CA LEU A 103 14.13 3.82 -3.32
C LEU A 103 15.51 3.70 -2.69
N ALA A 104 16.27 2.65 -3.00
CA ALA A 104 17.63 2.45 -2.50
C ALA A 104 18.55 3.58 -2.93
N TRP A 105 18.45 4.00 -4.20
CA TRP A 105 19.20 5.10 -4.79
C TRP A 105 18.87 6.45 -4.13
N ALA A 106 17.59 6.72 -3.87
CA ALA A 106 17.12 7.95 -3.24
C ALA A 106 17.49 7.99 -1.75
N TRP A 107 17.30 6.87 -1.05
CA TRP A 107 17.65 6.71 0.36
C TRP A 107 19.14 6.90 0.60
N GLN A 108 19.99 6.25 -0.21
CA GLN A 108 21.45 6.38 -0.11
C GLN A 108 21.87 7.86 -0.17
N ARG A 109 21.30 8.63 -1.11
CA ARG A 109 21.61 10.05 -1.30
C ARG A 109 21.06 10.93 -0.19
N LEU A 110 19.86 10.65 0.32
CA LEU A 110 19.27 11.36 1.45
C LEU A 110 20.12 11.14 2.71
N SER A 111 20.43 9.88 3.03
CA SER A 111 21.24 9.51 4.19
C SER A 111 22.65 10.13 4.10
N TYR A 112 23.32 10.01 2.95
CA TYR A 112 24.66 10.57 2.75
C TYR A 112 24.68 12.11 2.81
N ALA A 113 23.60 12.79 2.41
CA ALA A 113 23.49 14.25 2.52
C ALA A 113 23.48 14.76 3.98
N ILE A 114 23.16 13.89 4.94
CA ILE A 114 23.13 14.20 6.37
C ILE A 114 24.36 13.59 7.09
N VAL A 115 24.70 12.34 6.76
CA VAL A 115 25.83 11.61 7.36
C VAL A 115 26.75 11.11 6.25
N PRO A 116 27.73 11.92 5.79
CA PRO A 116 28.60 11.58 4.66
C PRO A 116 29.69 10.58 5.06
N ARG A 117 29.28 9.35 5.40
CA ARG A 117 30.16 8.27 5.84
C ARG A 117 29.82 6.97 5.13
N ARG A 118 30.88 6.27 4.71
CA ARG A 118 30.77 4.99 4.02
C ARG A 118 29.98 3.97 4.85
N ASN A 119 29.10 3.23 4.19
CA ASN A 119 28.21 2.19 4.69
C ASN A 119 27.17 2.64 5.73
N VAL A 120 27.14 3.91 6.13
CA VAL A 120 26.14 4.40 7.09
C VAL A 120 24.75 4.43 6.46
N SER A 121 24.65 4.71 5.16
CA SER A 121 23.40 4.64 4.40
C SER A 121 22.72 3.27 4.51
N VAL A 122 23.50 2.18 4.41
CA VAL A 122 23.03 0.80 4.58
C VAL A 122 22.47 0.58 5.99
N LEU A 123 23.19 1.05 7.02
CA LEU A 123 22.71 0.95 8.41
C LEU A 123 21.41 1.74 8.63
N THR A 124 21.36 2.99 8.14
CA THR A 124 20.14 3.81 8.25
C THR A 124 18.96 3.18 7.53
N ALA A 125 19.18 2.49 6.40
CA ALA A 125 18.12 1.76 5.72
C ALA A 125 17.61 0.58 6.57
N GLY A 126 18.50 -0.19 7.18
CA GLY A 126 18.12 -1.27 8.09
C GLY A 126 17.32 -0.79 9.31
N LEU A 127 17.76 0.30 9.95
CA LEU A 127 17.03 0.93 11.05
C LEU A 127 15.69 1.51 10.60
N PHE A 128 15.63 2.09 9.40
CA PHE A 128 14.39 2.60 8.82
C PHE A 128 13.37 1.48 8.63
N LEU A 129 13.77 0.34 8.06
CA LEU A 129 12.89 -0.83 7.93
C LEU A 129 12.39 -1.30 9.30
N LEU A 130 13.26 -1.37 10.31
CA LEU A 130 12.89 -1.75 11.67
C LEU A 130 11.83 -0.81 12.27
N PHE A 131 12.07 0.51 12.22
CA PHE A 131 11.15 1.47 12.82
C PHE A 131 9.86 1.62 12.03
N LEU A 132 9.91 1.54 10.70
CA LEU A 132 8.74 1.57 9.84
C LEU A 132 7.82 0.37 10.12
N ASP A 133 8.38 -0.82 10.27
CA ASP A 133 7.61 -2.05 10.52
C ASP A 133 7.06 -2.12 11.94
N ARG A 134 7.84 -1.68 12.95
CA ARG A 134 7.49 -1.87 14.37
C ARG A 134 6.83 -0.68 15.03
N CYS A 135 6.95 0.52 14.47
CA CYS A 135 6.56 1.75 15.15
C CYS A 135 5.64 2.63 14.30
N HIS A 136 4.93 2.06 13.33
CA HIS A 136 3.87 2.77 12.60
C HIS A 136 2.60 2.91 13.47
N LEU A 137 1.90 4.03 13.35
CA LEU A 137 0.59 4.29 13.97
C LEU A 137 -0.54 3.75 13.09
N ALA A 138 -0.56 4.15 11.83
CA ALA A 138 -1.63 3.90 10.86
C ALA A 138 -1.22 2.92 9.75
N GLY A 139 -0.19 2.10 9.97
CA GLY A 139 0.17 0.99 9.08
C GLY A 139 0.69 1.42 7.72
N GLU A 140 1.33 2.59 7.62
CA GLU A 140 2.02 2.96 6.38
C GLU A 140 3.24 2.06 6.14
N TRP A 141 3.51 1.80 4.87
CA TRP A 141 4.72 1.10 4.44
C TRP A 141 5.30 1.80 3.20
N VAL A 142 6.62 1.66 3.02
CA VAL A 142 7.39 2.31 1.95
C VAL A 142 8.06 1.28 1.05
N VAL A 143 8.57 0.20 1.64
CA VAL A 143 9.20 -0.93 0.94
C VAL A 143 8.25 -2.13 1.03
N GLY A 144 7.81 -2.65 -0.11
CA GLY A 144 6.81 -3.71 -0.22
C GLY A 144 6.51 -4.01 -1.68
N GLY A 145 5.30 -4.46 -1.97
CA GLY A 145 4.82 -4.69 -3.34
C GLY A 145 4.74 -3.45 -4.23
N VAL A 146 4.33 -3.66 -5.48
CA VAL A 146 4.22 -2.60 -6.50
C VAL A 146 2.86 -1.94 -6.44
N GLU A 147 2.85 -0.67 -6.04
CA GLU A 147 1.70 0.22 -6.17
C GLU A 147 2.17 1.67 -6.33
N ALA A 148 1.25 2.57 -6.67
CA ALA A 148 1.54 3.96 -6.99
C ALA A 148 2.37 4.69 -5.90
N LYS A 149 2.12 4.37 -4.62
CA LYS A 149 2.79 5.02 -3.50
C LYS A 149 4.30 4.73 -3.42
N GLY A 150 4.75 3.56 -3.88
CA GLY A 150 6.18 3.21 -3.85
C GLY A 150 7.00 4.19 -4.68
N PHE A 151 6.51 4.51 -5.88
CA PHE A 151 7.09 5.53 -6.75
C PHE A 151 6.95 6.94 -6.15
N ALA A 152 5.82 7.25 -5.52
CA ALA A 152 5.63 8.53 -4.83
C ALA A 152 6.69 8.74 -3.73
N TYR A 153 7.05 7.71 -2.95
CA TYR A 153 8.08 7.81 -1.91
C TYR A 153 9.51 7.99 -2.45
N VAL A 154 9.85 7.44 -3.62
CA VAL A 154 11.12 7.76 -4.30
C VAL A 154 11.24 9.28 -4.47
N LEU A 155 10.17 9.90 -4.97
CA LEU A 155 10.10 11.33 -5.23
C LEU A 155 10.07 12.14 -3.93
N VAL A 156 9.40 11.67 -2.88
CA VAL A 156 9.48 12.27 -1.53
C VAL A 156 10.92 12.26 -1.01
N PHE A 157 11.64 11.14 -1.09
CA PHE A 157 13.03 11.09 -0.63
C PHE A 157 13.96 11.97 -1.46
N CYS A 158 13.72 12.13 -2.77
CA CYS A 158 14.41 13.13 -3.59
C CYS A 158 14.11 14.56 -3.12
N GLY A 159 12.84 14.87 -2.84
CA GLY A 159 12.40 16.14 -2.28
C GLY A 159 13.03 16.41 -0.92
N LEU A 160 13.07 15.43 -0.02
CA LEU A 160 13.73 15.53 1.29
C LEU A 160 15.23 15.76 1.16
N ARG A 161 15.90 15.08 0.21
CA ARG A 161 17.31 15.34 -0.08
C ARG A 161 17.53 16.79 -0.50
N SER A 162 16.71 17.32 -1.41
CA SER A 162 16.79 18.73 -1.81
C SER A 162 16.47 19.67 -0.63
N LEU A 163 15.50 19.31 0.21
CA LEU A 163 15.13 20.08 1.40
C LEU A 163 16.32 20.21 2.37
N VAL A 164 17.01 19.11 2.70
CA VAL A 164 18.15 19.14 3.62
C VAL A 164 19.37 19.84 3.04
N ARG A 165 19.44 20.00 1.71
CA ARG A 165 20.46 20.81 1.02
C ARG A 165 20.04 22.28 0.84
N GLY A 166 18.83 22.66 1.26
CA GLY A 166 18.30 24.02 1.08
C GLY A 166 17.87 24.34 -0.36
N GLU A 167 17.75 23.34 -1.23
CA GLU A 167 17.39 23.47 -2.64
C GLU A 167 15.86 23.55 -2.81
N TRP A 168 15.22 24.55 -2.19
CA TRP A 168 13.75 24.63 -2.09
C TRP A 168 13.01 24.65 -3.42
N ARG A 169 13.63 25.14 -4.50
CA ARG A 169 13.03 25.07 -5.84
C ARG A 169 12.81 23.63 -6.31
N ALA A 170 13.77 22.75 -6.05
CA ALA A 170 13.65 21.35 -6.43
C ALA A 170 12.65 20.60 -5.54
N VAL A 171 12.54 20.98 -4.25
CA VAL A 171 11.56 20.37 -3.31
C VAL A 171 10.16 20.38 -3.90
N TRP A 172 9.68 21.53 -4.37
CA TRP A 172 8.30 21.65 -4.87
C TRP A 172 8.05 20.86 -6.16
N ILE A 173 9.05 20.76 -7.04
CA ILE A 173 8.95 19.93 -8.25
C ILE A 173 8.87 18.44 -7.87
N TRP A 174 9.77 17.96 -7.00
CA TRP A 174 9.76 16.56 -6.56
C TRP A 174 8.46 16.18 -5.85
N LEU A 175 7.96 17.03 -4.97
CA LEU A 175 6.72 16.78 -4.25
C LEU A 175 5.49 16.89 -5.17
N GLY A 176 5.52 17.77 -6.16
CA GLY A 176 4.51 17.83 -7.23
C GLY A 176 4.44 16.54 -8.05
N MET A 177 5.60 16.01 -8.47
CA MET A 177 5.68 14.71 -9.14
C MET A 177 5.21 13.57 -8.22
N SER A 178 5.53 13.64 -6.93
CA SER A 178 5.07 12.66 -5.94
C SER A 178 3.53 12.65 -5.85
N SER A 179 2.91 13.84 -5.81
CA SER A 179 1.45 14.00 -5.81
C SER A 179 0.80 13.49 -7.09
N ALA A 180 1.50 13.55 -8.23
CA ALA A 180 1.01 12.99 -9.49
C ALA A 180 0.84 11.47 -9.42
N PHE A 181 1.77 10.74 -8.79
CA PHE A 181 1.65 9.30 -8.58
C PHE A 181 0.65 8.95 -7.48
N HIS A 182 0.71 9.65 -6.35
CA HIS A 182 -0.16 9.38 -5.21
C HIS A 182 -0.45 10.65 -4.43
N VAL A 183 -1.65 11.20 -4.63
CA VAL A 183 -2.07 12.52 -4.11
C VAL A 183 -1.84 12.66 -2.61
N LEU A 184 -2.18 11.65 -1.80
CA LEU A 184 -2.03 11.73 -0.34
C LEU A 184 -0.56 11.71 0.12
N VAL A 185 0.29 10.85 -0.46
CA VAL A 185 1.71 10.77 -0.09
C VAL A 185 2.43 12.07 -0.46
N GLY A 186 2.27 12.53 -1.70
CA GLY A 186 2.88 13.78 -2.16
C GLY A 186 2.26 15.01 -1.50
N GLY A 187 0.92 15.07 -1.43
CA GLY A 187 0.18 16.21 -0.90
C GLY A 187 0.49 16.49 0.57
N TRP A 188 0.47 15.46 1.43
CA TRP A 188 0.88 15.65 2.82
C TRP A 188 2.36 15.99 2.96
N SER A 189 3.21 15.49 2.05
CA SER A 189 4.62 15.88 2.01
C SER A 189 4.79 17.36 1.63
N VAL A 190 3.97 17.91 0.73
CA VAL A 190 3.95 19.36 0.42
C VAL A 190 3.60 20.17 1.66
N VAL A 191 2.55 19.78 2.39
CA VAL A 191 2.14 20.45 3.63
C VAL A 191 3.24 20.38 4.70
N ALA A 192 3.83 19.20 4.90
CA ALA A 192 4.93 19.03 5.86
C ALA A 192 6.18 19.84 5.47
N ALA A 193 6.51 19.93 4.17
CA ALA A 193 7.59 20.78 3.66
C ALA A 193 7.27 22.27 3.84
N ALA A 194 6.02 22.70 3.69
CA ALA A 194 5.60 24.07 3.96
C ALA A 194 5.76 24.43 5.44
N VAL A 195 5.36 23.55 6.36
CA VAL A 195 5.64 23.71 7.80
C VAL A 195 7.15 23.81 8.04
N ALA A 196 7.95 22.95 7.41
CA ALA A 196 9.39 23.00 7.55
C ALA A 196 10.02 24.31 7.05
N TRP A 197 9.50 24.86 5.95
CA TRP A 197 9.90 26.15 5.42
C TRP A 197 9.54 27.29 6.37
N LEU A 198 8.32 27.29 6.94
CA LEU A 198 7.89 28.28 7.94
C LEU A 198 8.78 28.25 9.19
N MET A 199 9.08 27.05 9.71
CA MET A 199 9.95 26.85 10.87
C MET A 199 11.42 27.21 10.62
N SER A 200 11.81 27.46 9.37
CA SER A 200 13.17 27.91 9.03
C SER A 200 13.39 29.41 9.33
N GLY A 201 12.34 30.15 9.71
CA GLY A 201 12.44 31.51 10.22
C GLY A 201 13.11 32.47 9.23
N PRO A 202 13.94 33.43 9.69
CA PRO A 202 14.60 34.40 8.82
C PRO A 202 15.55 33.77 7.77
N SER A 203 16.04 32.55 8.01
CA SER A 203 16.94 31.82 7.11
C SER A 203 16.23 31.14 5.92
N ARG A 204 14.89 31.24 5.85
CA ARG A 204 14.10 30.59 4.80
C ARG A 204 14.32 31.22 3.43
N THR A 205 14.30 30.40 2.37
CA THR A 205 14.33 30.90 1.00
C THR A 205 13.13 31.81 0.72
N PRO A 206 13.32 33.02 0.15
CA PRO A 206 12.23 33.93 -0.17
C PRO A 206 11.18 33.29 -1.09
N LEU A 207 9.90 33.48 -0.76
CA LEU A 207 8.78 32.90 -1.52
C LEU A 207 8.84 33.23 -3.02
N ARG A 208 9.18 34.48 -3.37
CA ARG A 208 9.33 34.93 -4.76
C ARG A 208 10.27 34.07 -5.61
N LEU A 209 11.31 33.49 -4.99
CA LEU A 209 12.26 32.62 -5.70
C LEU A 209 11.71 31.21 -5.90
N MET A 210 10.65 30.83 -5.19
CA MET A 210 10.03 29.52 -5.23
C MET A 210 8.74 29.51 -6.08
N ILE A 211 8.16 30.67 -6.41
CA ILE A 211 6.90 30.76 -7.19
C ILE A 211 6.95 29.92 -8.48
N PRO A 212 7.99 30.02 -9.34
CA PRO A 212 8.01 29.21 -10.58
C PRO A 212 7.99 27.71 -10.30
N SER A 213 8.72 27.25 -9.28
CA SER A 213 8.73 25.84 -8.88
C SER A 213 7.45 25.39 -8.19
N LEU A 214 6.76 26.28 -7.48
CA LEU A 214 5.45 26.00 -6.88
C LEU A 214 4.40 25.82 -7.98
N ILE A 215 4.41 26.69 -8.99
CA ILE A 215 3.53 26.59 -10.16
C ILE A 215 3.85 25.31 -10.94
N GLY A 216 5.13 25.05 -11.24
CA GLY A 216 5.54 23.83 -11.94
C GLY A 216 5.21 22.55 -11.17
N GLY A 217 5.43 22.55 -9.85
CA GLY A 217 5.09 21.43 -8.98
C GLY A 217 3.58 21.19 -8.92
N PHE A 218 2.79 22.26 -8.82
CA PHE A 218 1.34 22.17 -8.86
C PHE A 218 0.84 21.64 -10.21
N ALA A 219 1.38 22.14 -11.33
CA ALA A 219 1.05 21.66 -12.66
C ALA A 219 1.32 20.15 -12.82
N LEU A 220 2.44 19.65 -12.27
CA LEU A 220 2.73 18.22 -12.25
C LEU A 220 1.73 17.44 -11.37
N ALA A 221 1.38 17.99 -10.20
CA ALA A 221 0.43 17.37 -9.29
C ALA A 221 -0.98 17.24 -9.89
N LEU A 222 -1.37 18.10 -10.85
CA LEU A 222 -2.67 18.03 -11.52
C LEU A 222 -2.91 16.68 -12.19
N ALA A 223 -1.88 15.99 -12.66
CA ALA A 223 -2.01 14.66 -13.27
C ALA A 223 -2.57 13.61 -12.28
N GLY A 224 -2.34 13.77 -10.97
CA GLY A 224 -2.94 12.93 -9.92
C GLY A 224 -4.18 13.57 -9.27
N LEU A 225 -4.20 14.90 -9.14
CA LEU A 225 -5.32 15.61 -8.50
C LEU A 225 -6.60 15.58 -9.33
N LEU A 226 -6.52 15.75 -10.65
CA LEU A 226 -7.71 15.79 -11.51
C LEU A 226 -8.50 14.46 -11.46
N PRO A 227 -7.88 13.28 -11.63
CA PRO A 227 -8.58 12.00 -11.41
C PRO A 227 -9.18 11.88 -10.01
N ALA A 228 -8.47 12.33 -8.97
CA ALA A 228 -8.95 12.24 -7.60
C ALA A 228 -10.19 13.13 -7.33
N VAL A 229 -10.30 14.29 -7.99
CA VAL A 229 -11.49 15.13 -7.94
C VAL A 229 -12.66 14.46 -8.68
N ASP A 230 -12.38 13.88 -9.84
CA ASP A 230 -13.36 13.19 -10.69
C ASP A 230 -14.12 12.06 -9.97
N LEU A 231 -13.46 11.38 -9.01
CA LEU A 231 -14.08 10.35 -8.15
C LEU A 231 -15.34 10.78 -7.39
N THR A 232 -15.55 12.10 -7.24
CA THR A 232 -16.70 12.66 -6.51
C THR A 232 -17.53 13.63 -7.34
N LEU A 233 -17.16 13.87 -8.60
CA LEU A 233 -17.92 14.77 -9.47
C LEU A 233 -19.27 14.14 -9.84
N GLY A 234 -20.34 14.94 -9.73
CA GLY A 234 -21.69 14.53 -10.12
C GLY A 234 -22.41 13.59 -9.14
N VAL A 235 -21.84 13.32 -7.96
CA VAL A 235 -22.48 12.51 -6.92
C VAL A 235 -23.16 13.43 -5.89
N ASP A 236 -24.37 13.07 -5.45
CA ASP A 236 -25.09 13.84 -4.44
C ASP A 236 -24.39 13.80 -3.05
N ALA A 237 -24.72 14.78 -2.21
CA ALA A 237 -24.07 14.96 -0.92
C ALA A 237 -24.35 13.81 0.06
N GLU A 238 -25.54 13.19 -0.01
CA GLU A 238 -25.92 12.09 0.86
C GLU A 238 -25.11 10.83 0.53
N THR A 239 -25.04 10.46 -0.75
CA THR A 239 -24.20 9.35 -1.23
C THR A 239 -22.73 9.58 -0.90
N THR A 240 -22.23 10.81 -1.06
CA THR A 240 -20.84 11.16 -0.72
C THR A 240 -20.56 11.00 0.77
N GLN A 241 -21.46 11.48 1.64
CA GLN A 241 -21.32 11.32 3.08
C GLN A 241 -21.40 9.85 3.49
N GLN A 242 -22.34 9.08 2.93
CA GLN A 242 -22.45 7.64 3.17
C GLN A 242 -21.16 6.90 2.78
N ALA A 243 -20.62 7.20 1.60
CA ALA A 243 -19.35 6.64 1.13
C ALA A 243 -18.19 6.94 2.09
N ASN A 244 -18.09 8.18 2.57
CA ASN A 244 -17.05 8.56 3.52
C ASN A 244 -17.16 7.78 4.83
N VAL A 245 -18.37 7.62 5.39
CA VAL A 245 -18.61 6.84 6.61
C VAL A 245 -18.24 5.37 6.42
N ILE A 246 -18.66 4.75 5.31
CA ILE A 246 -18.29 3.38 4.95
C ILE A 246 -16.77 3.24 4.84
N TYR A 247 -16.11 4.16 4.14
CA TYR A 247 -14.67 4.14 3.91
C TYR A 247 -13.89 4.26 5.22
N VAL A 248 -14.21 5.28 6.03
CA VAL A 248 -13.50 5.59 7.28
C VAL A 248 -13.80 4.59 8.37
N TYR A 249 -15.06 4.28 8.65
CA TYR A 249 -15.42 3.47 9.82
C TYR A 249 -15.70 2.01 9.48
N GLY A 250 -16.19 1.72 8.27
CA GLY A 250 -16.50 0.37 7.83
C GLY A 250 -15.28 -0.40 7.29
N ARG A 251 -14.44 0.24 6.46
CA ARG A 251 -13.35 -0.46 5.75
C ARG A 251 -11.95 -0.22 6.31
N LEU A 252 -11.62 1.02 6.68
CA LEU A 252 -10.24 1.47 6.93
C LEU A 252 -10.05 2.19 8.27
N GLY A 253 -10.92 1.96 9.25
CA GLY A 253 -10.84 2.65 10.54
C GLY A 253 -9.52 2.44 11.28
N HIS A 254 -8.92 1.25 11.15
CA HIS A 254 -7.58 0.92 11.65
C HIS A 254 -6.42 1.72 10.99
N HIS A 255 -6.71 2.55 10.00
CA HIS A 255 -5.78 3.49 9.36
C HIS A 255 -6.21 4.96 9.46
N LEU A 256 -7.51 5.22 9.63
CA LEU A 256 -8.11 6.56 9.47
C LEU A 256 -8.73 7.12 10.75
N ALA A 257 -9.16 6.27 11.68
CA ALA A 257 -9.87 6.67 12.88
C ALA A 257 -9.04 6.33 14.13
N PRO A 258 -8.49 7.32 14.85
CA PRO A 258 -7.71 7.11 16.07
C PRO A 258 -8.39 6.19 17.09
N GLY A 259 -9.72 6.32 17.25
CA GLY A 259 -10.50 5.46 18.15
C GLY A 259 -10.52 3.96 17.77
N GLN A 260 -10.09 3.59 16.56
CA GLN A 260 -9.98 2.19 16.10
C GLN A 260 -8.53 1.73 15.93
N PHE A 261 -7.54 2.53 16.36
CA PHE A 261 -6.14 2.11 16.32
C PHE A 261 -5.83 1.12 17.44
N ALA A 262 -5.04 0.11 17.11
CA ALA A 262 -4.61 -0.87 18.08
C ALA A 262 -3.66 -0.21 19.11
N LEU A 263 -3.87 -0.50 20.40
CA LEU A 263 -3.15 0.14 21.49
C LEU A 263 -1.63 -0.06 21.39
N ASP A 264 -1.20 -1.23 20.97
CA ASP A 264 0.21 -1.54 20.73
C ASP A 264 0.85 -0.59 19.70
N ARG A 265 0.15 -0.29 18.59
CA ARG A 265 0.62 0.68 17.58
C ARG A 265 0.77 2.08 18.16
N ILE A 266 -0.19 2.53 18.97
CA ILE A 266 -0.13 3.83 19.66
C ILE A 266 1.10 3.88 20.58
N LEU A 267 1.33 2.83 21.37
CA LEU A 267 2.45 2.76 22.32
C LEU A 267 3.81 2.75 21.60
N TRP A 268 3.98 1.94 20.56
CA TRP A 268 5.23 1.86 19.80
C TRP A 268 5.53 3.13 19.01
N PHE A 269 4.51 3.74 18.38
CA PHE A 269 4.66 5.03 17.72
C PHE A 269 5.01 6.13 18.75
N GLY A 270 4.33 6.16 19.89
CA GLY A 270 4.62 7.09 20.98
C GLY A 270 6.05 6.94 21.51
N LEU A 271 6.55 5.71 21.66
CA LEU A 271 7.95 5.46 22.01
C LEU A 271 8.91 6.02 20.96
N LEU A 272 8.62 5.84 19.66
CA LEU A 272 9.44 6.39 18.59
C LEU A 272 9.47 7.92 18.62
N VAL A 273 8.33 8.59 18.88
CA VAL A 273 8.25 10.05 19.09
C VAL A 273 9.17 10.46 20.23
N MET A 274 9.17 9.73 21.35
CA MET A 274 10.03 10.04 22.50
C MET A 274 11.51 9.87 22.18
N ILE A 275 11.89 8.78 21.49
CA ILE A 275 13.27 8.57 21.02
C ILE A 275 13.70 9.72 20.10
N TRP A 276 12.86 10.07 19.14
CA TRP A 276 13.11 11.19 18.23
C TRP A 276 13.26 12.52 18.96
N ALA A 277 12.41 12.83 19.94
CA ALA A 277 12.51 14.05 20.74
C ALA A 277 13.83 14.13 21.52
N VAL A 278 14.29 13.01 22.08
CA VAL A 278 15.60 12.91 22.74
C VAL A 278 16.73 13.13 21.72
N LEU A 279 16.66 12.51 20.54
CA LEU A 279 17.64 12.72 19.48
C LEU A 279 17.68 14.17 19.03
N TRP A 280 16.53 14.81 18.81
CA TRP A 280 16.46 16.21 18.45
C TRP A 280 17.12 17.07 19.52
N TRP A 281 16.82 16.88 20.81
CA TRP A 281 17.47 17.60 21.90
C TRP A 281 19.00 17.42 21.90
N ARG A 282 19.48 16.17 21.81
CA ARG A 282 20.91 15.84 21.84
C ARG A 282 21.67 16.32 20.60
N LEU A 283 20.99 16.40 19.47
CA LEU A 283 21.52 16.82 18.18
C LEU A 283 21.21 18.28 17.84
N ARG A 284 20.80 19.10 18.81
CA ARG A 284 20.69 20.56 18.62
C ARG A 284 21.96 21.21 18.07
N PRO A 285 23.17 20.80 18.48
CA PRO A 285 24.42 21.32 17.90
C PRO A 285 24.75 20.78 16.51
N ALA A 286 23.96 19.84 15.97
CA ALA A 286 24.26 19.15 14.73
C ALA A 286 24.06 20.05 13.49
N PRO A 287 24.63 19.68 12.33
CA PRO A 287 24.62 20.50 11.13
C PRO A 287 23.21 20.83 10.59
N PRO A 288 23.04 21.93 9.83
CA PRO A 288 21.76 22.36 9.26
C PRO A 288 20.94 21.29 8.49
N PRO A 289 21.56 20.35 7.73
CA PRO A 289 20.80 19.29 7.05
C PRO A 289 19.89 18.47 7.98
N TRP A 290 20.38 18.15 9.18
CA TRP A 290 19.59 17.44 10.19
C TRP A 290 18.39 18.26 10.68
N ALA A 291 18.56 19.57 10.86
CA ALA A 291 17.49 20.46 11.29
C ALA A 291 16.34 20.52 10.26
N GLY A 292 16.66 20.53 8.97
CA GLY A 292 15.65 20.50 7.90
C GLY A 292 14.76 19.26 7.97
N LEU A 293 15.35 18.07 8.15
CA LEU A 293 14.60 16.82 8.26
C LEU A 293 13.71 16.78 9.52
N ASN A 294 14.18 17.30 10.66
CA ASN A 294 13.36 17.39 11.88
C ASN A 294 12.15 18.29 11.69
N ARG A 295 12.30 19.44 11.04
CA ARG A 295 11.18 20.35 10.79
C ARG A 295 10.13 19.71 9.87
N PHE A 296 10.56 18.90 8.90
CA PHE A 296 9.64 18.11 8.09
C PHE A 296 8.88 17.08 8.94
N ALA A 297 9.57 16.35 9.82
CA ALA A 297 8.95 15.41 10.76
C ALA A 297 7.93 16.11 11.68
N VAL A 298 8.26 17.30 12.20
CA VAL A 298 7.30 18.15 12.95
C VAL A 298 6.06 18.46 12.10
N GLY A 299 6.24 18.83 10.83
CA GLY A 299 5.13 19.06 9.91
C GLY A 299 4.20 17.85 9.81
N THR A 300 4.74 16.63 9.72
CA THR A 300 3.93 15.40 9.70
C THR A 300 3.22 15.13 11.03
N LEU A 301 3.83 15.46 12.17
CA LEU A 301 3.19 15.35 13.48
C LEU A 301 2.06 16.37 13.67
N VAL A 302 2.22 17.60 13.17
CA VAL A 302 1.15 18.61 13.17
C VAL A 302 -0.06 18.11 12.37
N ILE A 303 0.17 17.50 11.20
CA ILE A 303 -0.89 16.86 10.41
C ILE A 303 -1.56 15.75 11.22
N ALA A 304 -0.79 14.81 11.79
CA ALA A 304 -1.34 13.72 12.59
C ALA A 304 -2.16 14.24 13.79
N THR A 305 -1.66 15.25 14.52
CA THR A 305 -2.38 15.89 15.63
C THR A 305 -3.68 16.54 15.15
N ALA A 306 -3.70 17.20 13.99
CA ALA A 306 -4.93 17.74 13.42
C ALA A 306 -5.95 16.62 13.13
N GLY A 307 -5.51 15.46 12.63
CA GLY A 307 -6.37 14.29 12.47
C GLY A 307 -6.95 13.78 13.80
N VAL A 308 -6.17 13.75 14.88
CA VAL A 308 -6.69 13.41 16.23
C VAL A 308 -7.73 14.43 16.68
N LEU A 309 -7.46 15.73 16.48
CA LEU A 309 -8.41 16.78 16.86
C LEU A 309 -9.72 16.68 16.07
N VAL A 310 -9.67 16.36 14.78
CA VAL A 310 -10.87 16.10 13.96
C VAL A 310 -11.69 14.97 14.57
N ASP A 311 -11.08 13.82 14.89
CA ASP A 311 -11.78 12.67 15.46
C ASP A 311 -12.38 12.98 16.85
N VAL A 312 -11.64 13.69 17.71
CA VAL A 312 -12.10 14.04 19.07
C VAL A 312 -13.21 15.09 19.04
N LEU A 313 -13.03 16.17 18.29
CA LEU A 313 -13.97 17.31 18.27
C LEU A 313 -15.26 17.00 17.50
N LEU A 314 -15.17 16.15 16.47
CA LEU A 314 -16.33 15.78 15.64
C LEU A 314 -16.90 14.40 15.99
N ARG A 315 -16.55 13.83 17.14
CA ARG A 315 -17.04 12.51 17.59
C ARG A 315 -18.57 12.39 17.57
N SER A 316 -19.29 13.47 17.88
CA SER A 316 -20.76 13.51 17.85
C SER A 316 -21.34 13.75 16.45
N ARG A 317 -20.51 13.98 15.44
CA ARG A 317 -20.88 14.25 14.04
C ARG A 317 -20.07 13.36 13.07
N PRO A 318 -20.29 12.02 13.09
CA PRO A 318 -19.46 11.06 12.38
C PRO A 318 -19.43 11.26 10.86
N GLY A 319 -20.48 11.81 10.25
CA GLY A 319 -20.48 12.16 8.81
C GLY A 319 -19.40 13.19 8.45
N ILE A 320 -19.37 14.31 9.18
CA ILE A 320 -18.37 15.38 8.98
C ILE A 320 -16.97 14.89 9.37
N ALA A 321 -16.86 14.11 10.45
CA ALA A 321 -15.60 13.50 10.83
C ALA A 321 -15.05 12.62 9.69
N ALA A 322 -15.89 11.78 9.09
CA ALA A 322 -15.48 10.89 7.99
C ALA A 322 -15.07 11.66 6.73
N GLU A 323 -15.77 12.74 6.38
CA GLU A 323 -15.43 13.61 5.25
C GLU A 323 -14.00 14.14 5.32
N LEU A 324 -13.50 14.39 6.54
CA LEU A 324 -12.14 14.86 6.79
C LEU A 324 -11.15 13.72 7.02
N LEU A 325 -11.50 12.72 7.84
CA LEU A 325 -10.58 11.64 8.22
C LEU A 325 -10.19 10.74 7.06
N ARG A 326 -10.99 10.67 5.99
CA ARG A 326 -10.69 9.87 4.77
C ARG A 326 -9.35 10.17 4.12
N PHE A 327 -8.74 11.32 4.43
CA PHE A 327 -7.48 11.76 3.84
C PHE A 327 -6.21 11.25 4.55
N TYR A 328 -6.25 10.19 5.37
CA TYR A 328 -5.04 9.51 5.90
C TYR A 328 -4.05 10.42 6.67
N TRP A 329 -4.56 11.19 7.62
CA TRP A 329 -3.78 12.16 8.42
C TRP A 329 -2.53 11.62 9.14
N PHE A 330 -2.46 10.31 9.35
CA PHE A 330 -1.44 9.67 10.21
C PHE A 330 -0.31 9.00 9.43
N ARG A 331 -0.49 8.76 8.13
CA ARG A 331 0.46 7.94 7.36
C ARG A 331 1.75 8.68 7.00
N ALA A 332 1.72 10.00 6.87
CA ALA A 332 2.93 10.78 6.63
C ALA A 332 3.92 10.68 7.81
N SER A 333 3.41 10.68 9.06
CA SER A 333 4.27 10.52 10.24
C SER A 333 4.83 9.12 10.40
N ASP A 334 4.09 8.09 9.96
CA ASP A 334 4.59 6.71 9.92
C ASP A 334 5.81 6.55 9.01
N MET A 335 5.98 7.39 7.98
CA MET A 335 7.20 7.41 7.17
C MET A 335 8.27 8.36 7.75
N ALA A 336 7.87 9.57 8.15
CA ALA A 336 8.81 10.62 8.52
C ALA A 336 9.54 10.32 9.84
N LEU A 337 8.85 9.78 10.85
CA LEU A 337 9.46 9.49 12.15
C LEU A 337 10.50 8.36 12.08
N PRO A 338 10.23 7.21 11.44
CA PRO A 338 11.26 6.22 11.15
C PRO A 338 12.44 6.82 10.38
N THR A 339 12.17 7.66 9.38
CA THR A 339 13.23 8.26 8.55
C THR A 339 14.18 9.13 9.37
N VAL A 340 13.63 10.10 10.11
CA VAL A 340 14.44 11.02 10.92
C VAL A 340 15.14 10.26 12.05
N THR A 341 14.49 9.30 12.71
CA THR A 341 15.10 8.54 13.81
C THR A 341 16.23 7.63 13.31
N ALA A 342 16.01 6.93 12.21
CA ALA A 342 16.99 6.03 11.61
C ALA A 342 18.27 6.75 11.18
N ILE A 343 18.18 8.01 10.73
CA ILE A 343 19.33 8.85 10.38
C ILE A 343 19.92 9.54 11.61
N GLY A 344 19.08 9.94 12.57
CA GLY A 344 19.48 10.62 13.79
C GLY A 344 20.38 9.78 14.70
N ILE A 345 20.08 8.48 14.84
CA ILE A 345 20.89 7.58 15.68
C ILE A 345 22.35 7.53 15.18
N PRO A 346 22.66 7.20 13.91
CA PRO A 346 24.03 7.27 13.39
C PRO A 346 24.65 8.67 13.45
N THR A 347 23.85 9.73 13.27
CA THR A 347 24.33 11.12 13.44
C THR A 347 24.84 11.37 14.86
N LEU A 348 24.13 10.87 15.88
CA LEU A 348 24.58 10.96 17.27
C LEU A 348 25.85 10.13 17.52
N LEU A 349 25.91 8.92 16.97
CA LEU A 349 27.08 8.06 17.09
C LEU A 349 28.32 8.69 16.44
N VAL A 350 28.17 9.42 15.34
CA VAL A 350 29.23 10.23 14.71
C VAL A 350 29.80 11.24 15.70
N LEU A 351 28.94 12.03 16.36
CA LEU A 351 29.36 13.04 17.33
C LEU A 351 30.02 12.40 18.57
N TRP A 352 29.53 11.24 19.00
CA TRP A 352 30.10 10.50 20.12
C TRP A 352 31.44 9.84 19.80
N GLN A 353 31.82 9.63 18.54
CA GLN A 353 33.14 9.06 18.25
C GLN A 353 34.29 9.95 18.75
N GLY A 354 34.13 11.28 18.71
CA GLY A 354 35.14 12.22 19.21
C GLY A 354 35.18 12.33 20.73
N SER A 355 34.03 12.27 21.40
CA SER A 355 33.92 12.52 22.85
C SER A 355 33.81 11.25 23.71
N HIS A 356 33.22 10.18 23.18
CA HIS A 356 32.89 8.93 23.88
C HIS A 356 33.12 7.71 22.97
N PRO A 357 34.35 7.44 22.51
CA PRO A 357 34.63 6.46 21.44
C PRO A 357 34.18 5.03 21.77
N ARG A 358 34.28 4.59 23.04
CA ARG A 358 33.81 3.27 23.48
C ARG A 358 32.29 3.14 23.35
N ARG A 359 31.53 4.17 23.78
CA ARG A 359 30.07 4.20 23.66
C ARG A 359 29.63 4.25 22.21
N ALA A 360 30.30 5.07 21.39
CA ALA A 360 30.02 5.13 19.96
C ALA A 360 30.23 3.76 19.29
N ARG A 361 31.36 3.09 19.55
CA ARG A 361 31.66 1.75 19.01
C ARG A 361 30.60 0.73 19.41
N GLY A 362 30.20 0.70 20.68
CA GLY A 362 29.11 -0.17 21.15
C GLY A 362 27.78 0.14 20.44
N GLY A 363 27.45 1.42 20.28
CA GLY A 363 26.24 1.86 19.58
C GLY A 363 26.21 1.46 18.10
N TRP A 364 27.33 1.56 17.39
CA TRP A 364 27.42 1.09 15.99
C TRP A 364 27.13 -0.41 15.88
N TRP A 365 27.74 -1.22 16.74
CA TRP A 365 27.50 -2.67 16.78
C TRP A 365 26.06 -3.01 17.15
N ALA A 366 25.50 -2.35 18.16
CA ALA A 366 24.11 -2.55 18.57
C ALA A 366 23.14 -2.23 17.43
N CYS A 367 23.33 -1.11 16.71
CA CYS A 367 22.47 -0.74 15.59
C CYS A 367 22.60 -1.74 14.43
N ALA A 368 23.83 -2.16 14.10
CA ALA A 368 24.07 -3.13 13.05
C ALA A 368 23.46 -4.50 13.38
N ALA A 369 23.63 -4.97 14.62
CA ALA A 369 23.06 -6.21 15.11
C ALA A 369 21.53 -6.15 15.12
N ALA A 370 20.92 -5.06 15.62
CA ALA A 370 19.47 -4.90 15.63
C ALA A 370 18.89 -4.88 14.21
N SER A 371 19.53 -4.14 13.29
CA SER A 371 19.10 -4.09 11.89
C SER A 371 19.21 -5.46 11.21
N ALA A 372 20.35 -6.14 11.36
CA ALA A 372 20.56 -7.46 10.78
C ALA A 372 19.61 -8.50 11.37
N ALA A 373 19.47 -8.56 12.70
CA ALA A 373 18.57 -9.48 13.37
C ALA A 373 17.12 -9.27 12.94
N PHE A 374 16.69 -8.01 12.81
CA PHE A 374 15.34 -7.69 12.33
C PHE A 374 15.11 -8.16 10.89
N VAL A 375 15.99 -7.78 9.94
CA VAL A 375 15.83 -8.17 8.54
C VAL A 375 15.91 -9.69 8.37
N LEU A 376 16.83 -10.35 9.07
CA LEU A 376 16.94 -11.81 9.06
C LEU A 376 15.72 -12.49 9.68
N ALA A 377 15.13 -11.94 10.74
CA ALA A 377 13.90 -12.47 11.32
C ALA A 377 12.70 -12.34 10.36
N VAL A 378 12.58 -11.21 9.66
CA VAL A 378 11.55 -11.02 8.63
C VAL A 378 11.77 -12.01 7.48
N TYR A 379 13.00 -12.12 6.98
CA TYR A 379 13.35 -13.06 5.91
C TYR A 379 13.10 -14.52 6.31
N ALA A 380 13.48 -14.92 7.53
CA ALA A 380 13.19 -16.24 8.06
C ALA A 380 11.68 -16.50 8.14
N GLY A 381 10.88 -15.47 8.48
CA GLY A 381 9.42 -15.55 8.43
C GLY A 381 8.89 -15.83 7.02
N HIS A 382 9.47 -15.23 5.98
CA HIS A 382 9.10 -15.50 4.59
C HIS A 382 9.51 -16.90 4.12
N LEU A 383 10.63 -17.43 4.62
CA LEU A 383 11.04 -18.81 4.34
C LEU A 383 10.15 -19.83 5.05
N ASP A 384 9.60 -19.46 6.20
CA ASP A 384 8.75 -20.29 7.04
C ASP A 384 7.28 -20.31 6.59
N ASP A 385 6.81 -19.27 5.88
CA ASP A 385 5.51 -19.23 5.22
C ASP A 385 5.66 -18.66 3.80
N PHE A 386 5.79 -19.54 2.82
CA PHE A 386 6.03 -19.16 1.41
C PHE A 386 4.76 -18.70 0.68
N ARG A 387 3.63 -18.54 1.38
CA ARG A 387 2.42 -17.99 0.77
C ARG A 387 2.62 -16.50 0.47
N PRO A 388 2.04 -15.98 -0.63
CA PRO A 388 2.08 -14.54 -0.90
C PRO A 388 1.48 -13.72 0.25
N ARG A 389 1.99 -12.51 0.49
CA ARG A 389 1.52 -11.68 1.61
C ARG A 389 0.03 -11.29 1.50
N ALA A 390 -0.52 -11.20 0.30
CA ALA A 390 -1.97 -11.03 0.12
C ALA A 390 -2.76 -12.19 0.75
N GLU A 391 -2.29 -13.44 0.59
CA GLU A 391 -2.89 -14.62 1.20
C GLU A 391 -2.70 -14.63 2.73
N VAL A 392 -1.48 -14.31 3.19
CA VAL A 392 -1.18 -14.24 4.63
C VAL A 392 -2.05 -13.18 5.33
N GLN A 393 -2.28 -12.03 4.69
CA GLN A 393 -3.16 -10.99 5.24
C GLN A 393 -4.62 -11.43 5.24
N ALA A 394 -5.10 -12.04 4.15
CA ALA A 394 -6.48 -12.52 4.05
C ALA A 394 -6.78 -13.56 5.13
N ARG A 395 -5.81 -14.45 5.39
CA ARG A 395 -5.94 -15.55 6.36
C ARG A 395 -4.63 -15.76 7.13
N PRO A 396 -4.43 -15.00 8.22
CA PRO A 396 -3.29 -15.21 9.11
C PRO A 396 -3.40 -16.57 9.80
N VAL A 397 -2.26 -17.24 9.98
CA VAL A 397 -2.18 -18.57 10.58
C VAL A 397 -1.86 -18.44 12.06
N SER A 398 -2.66 -19.08 12.91
CA SER A 398 -2.29 -19.30 14.32
C SER A 398 -1.13 -20.29 14.39
N ARG A 399 -0.22 -20.11 15.37
CA ARG A 399 0.94 -21.00 15.56
C ARG A 399 0.48 -22.47 15.61
N GLY A 400 0.99 -23.31 14.70
CA GLY A 400 0.75 -24.76 14.67
C GLY A 400 -0.07 -25.29 13.47
N ASN A 401 -0.67 -24.44 12.63
CA ASN A 401 -1.55 -24.88 11.53
C ASN A 401 -1.04 -24.53 10.11
N LYS A 402 0.28 -24.42 9.93
CA LYS A 402 0.91 -23.96 8.67
C LYS A 402 0.67 -24.90 7.49
N ALA A 403 0.88 -26.21 7.69
CA ALA A 403 0.70 -27.20 6.63
C ALA A 403 -0.73 -27.19 6.05
N ALA A 404 -1.75 -27.00 6.90
CA ALA A 404 -3.13 -26.87 6.44
C ALA A 404 -3.37 -25.58 5.66
N ALA A 405 -2.74 -24.47 6.07
CA ALA A 405 -2.82 -23.20 5.37
C ALA A 405 -2.13 -23.24 4.00
N GLU A 406 -0.98 -23.89 3.90
CA GLU A 406 -0.31 -24.15 2.62
C GLU A 406 -1.12 -25.07 1.71
N ALA A 407 -1.62 -26.19 2.24
CA ALA A 407 -2.46 -27.12 1.49
C ALA A 407 -3.72 -26.44 0.96
N ARG A 408 -4.33 -25.58 1.78
CA ARG A 408 -5.44 -24.74 1.38
C ARG A 408 -5.07 -23.75 0.29
N TYR A 409 -3.94 -23.04 0.42
CA TYR A 409 -3.49 -22.10 -0.60
C TYR A 409 -3.21 -22.80 -1.94
N ARG A 410 -2.62 -24.00 -1.91
CA ARG A 410 -2.47 -24.84 -3.12
C ARG A 410 -3.84 -25.18 -3.72
N ALA A 411 -4.79 -25.61 -2.90
CA ALA A 411 -6.15 -25.88 -3.37
C ALA A 411 -6.87 -24.63 -3.93
N TRP A 412 -6.59 -23.43 -3.40
CA TRP A 412 -7.09 -22.17 -3.97
C TRP A 412 -6.51 -21.92 -5.36
N ARG A 413 -5.19 -22.10 -5.52
CA ARG A 413 -4.53 -22.00 -6.83
C ARG A 413 -5.05 -23.03 -7.82
N ASP A 414 -5.25 -24.27 -7.39
CA ASP A 414 -5.76 -25.35 -8.23
C ASP A 414 -7.19 -25.07 -8.71
N ALA A 415 -8.05 -24.56 -7.81
CA ALA A 415 -9.40 -24.14 -8.18
C ALA A 415 -9.38 -22.97 -9.18
N CYS A 416 -8.55 -21.94 -8.94
CA CYS A 416 -8.42 -20.81 -9.85
C CYS A 416 -7.84 -21.21 -11.21
N ALA A 417 -6.84 -22.09 -11.24
CA ALA A 417 -6.25 -22.61 -12.47
C ALA A 417 -7.26 -23.45 -13.26
N TRP A 418 -8.07 -24.25 -12.56
CA TRP A 418 -9.15 -25.00 -13.20
C TRP A 418 -10.19 -24.05 -13.81
N ILE A 419 -10.62 -23.02 -13.06
CA ILE A 419 -11.55 -21.99 -13.53
C ILE A 419 -11.02 -21.31 -14.79
N ALA A 420 -9.76 -20.87 -14.78
CA ALA A 420 -9.14 -20.17 -15.90
C ALA A 420 -9.18 -20.97 -17.23
N VAL A 421 -9.19 -22.31 -17.15
CA VAL A 421 -9.16 -23.22 -18.31
C VAL A 421 -10.55 -23.71 -18.73
N HIS A 422 -11.50 -23.86 -17.80
CA HIS A 422 -12.77 -24.58 -18.04
C HIS A 422 -14.02 -23.68 -18.03
N THR A 423 -13.85 -22.37 -17.92
CA THR A 423 -14.95 -21.39 -17.89
C THR A 423 -14.73 -20.35 -18.98
N ASP A 424 -15.81 -19.73 -19.46
CA ASP A 424 -15.74 -18.66 -20.44
C ASP A 424 -15.09 -17.41 -19.82
N PRO A 425 -14.27 -16.63 -20.54
CA PRO A 425 -13.76 -15.35 -20.06
C PRO A 425 -14.83 -14.38 -19.54
N ASP A 426 -16.06 -14.45 -20.08
CA ASP A 426 -17.18 -13.59 -19.70
C ASP A 426 -17.99 -14.14 -18.51
N ASP A 427 -17.69 -15.37 -18.04
CA ASP A 427 -18.36 -15.96 -16.87
C ASP A 427 -18.07 -15.14 -15.60
N ARG A 428 -19.12 -14.90 -14.80
CA ARG A 428 -19.06 -14.10 -13.57
C ARG A 428 -19.24 -14.96 -12.32
N PHE A 429 -18.43 -14.67 -11.31
CA PHE A 429 -18.31 -15.53 -10.13
C PHE A 429 -18.78 -14.86 -8.83
N LEU A 430 -19.46 -15.65 -7.99
CA LEU A 430 -19.60 -15.35 -6.56
C LEU A 430 -18.52 -16.09 -5.77
N THR A 431 -17.63 -15.33 -5.10
CA THR A 431 -16.42 -15.86 -4.46
C THR A 431 -16.43 -15.65 -2.94
N PRO A 432 -15.57 -16.34 -2.17
CA PRO A 432 -15.50 -16.12 -0.74
C PRO A 432 -15.10 -14.69 -0.36
N ARG A 433 -15.96 -13.98 0.39
CA ARG A 433 -15.80 -12.57 0.81
C ARG A 433 -14.37 -12.06 1.04
N ASP A 434 -13.60 -12.78 1.85
CA ASP A 434 -12.30 -12.30 2.35
C ASP A 434 -11.11 -12.72 1.47
N GLN A 435 -11.35 -13.34 0.31
CA GLN A 435 -10.30 -13.62 -0.67
C GLN A 435 -9.77 -12.30 -1.30
N GLN A 436 -8.55 -12.31 -1.82
CA GLN A 436 -7.91 -11.12 -2.41
C GLN A 436 -7.24 -11.35 -3.77
N THR A 437 -7.25 -12.58 -4.29
CA THR A 437 -6.38 -13.00 -5.41
C THR A 437 -7.10 -13.79 -6.49
N PHE A 438 -8.44 -13.82 -6.47
CA PHE A 438 -9.24 -14.55 -7.45
C PHE A 438 -8.96 -14.08 -8.87
N LYS A 439 -9.17 -12.79 -9.17
CA LYS A 439 -8.89 -12.20 -10.51
C LYS A 439 -7.45 -12.44 -10.95
N TRP A 440 -6.52 -12.33 -10.01
CA TRP A 440 -5.09 -12.53 -10.26
C TRP A 440 -4.76 -13.94 -10.74
N HIS A 441 -5.38 -14.96 -10.14
CA HIS A 441 -5.10 -16.36 -10.45
C HIS A 441 -6.04 -16.97 -11.51
N ALA A 442 -7.31 -16.61 -11.50
CA ALA A 442 -8.35 -17.16 -12.37
C ALA A 442 -8.55 -16.35 -13.66
N GLY A 443 -8.27 -15.05 -13.65
CA GLY A 443 -8.56 -14.17 -14.78
C GLY A 443 -10.04 -14.15 -15.15
N ARG A 444 -10.92 -14.13 -14.15
CA ARG A 444 -12.38 -14.05 -14.30
C ARG A 444 -12.95 -12.93 -13.43
N ALA A 445 -14.07 -12.38 -13.86
CA ALA A 445 -14.81 -11.35 -13.12
C ALA A 445 -15.46 -11.96 -11.86
N GLU A 446 -15.53 -11.17 -10.80
CA GLU A 446 -16.33 -11.51 -9.62
C GLU A 446 -17.29 -10.37 -9.26
N VAL A 447 -18.35 -10.69 -8.53
CA VAL A 447 -19.36 -9.68 -8.18
C VAL A 447 -18.80 -8.66 -7.19
N VAL A 448 -18.17 -9.13 -6.11
CA VAL A 448 -17.62 -8.29 -5.04
C VAL A 448 -16.62 -9.07 -4.19
N SER A 449 -15.62 -8.38 -3.65
CA SER A 449 -14.74 -8.90 -2.58
C SER A 449 -14.50 -7.82 -1.53
N TRP A 450 -14.14 -8.22 -0.30
CA TRP A 450 -13.85 -7.27 0.79
C TRP A 450 -12.62 -6.39 0.49
N LYS A 451 -11.66 -6.94 -0.27
CA LYS A 451 -10.41 -6.24 -0.58
C LYS A 451 -10.61 -5.14 -1.61
N ASP A 452 -11.36 -5.44 -2.67
CA ASP A 452 -11.51 -4.59 -3.84
C ASP A 452 -12.63 -3.57 -3.68
N ILE A 453 -12.33 -2.55 -2.87
CA ILE A 453 -13.18 -1.38 -2.71
C ILE A 453 -12.96 -0.37 -3.86
N PRO A 454 -14.02 0.08 -4.56
CA PRO A 454 -13.97 1.20 -5.49
C PRO A 454 -13.50 2.49 -4.82
N GLN A 455 -13.07 3.47 -5.61
CA GLN A 455 -12.56 4.74 -5.09
C GLN A 455 -13.56 5.90 -5.26
N ASP A 456 -14.54 5.77 -6.17
CA ASP A 456 -15.61 6.73 -6.34
C ASP A 456 -16.74 6.54 -5.31
N ALA A 457 -17.41 7.62 -4.92
CA ALA A 457 -18.39 7.59 -3.84
C ALA A 457 -19.55 6.63 -4.11
N ALA A 458 -20.11 6.67 -5.33
CA ALA A 458 -21.22 5.80 -5.71
C ALA A 458 -20.81 4.32 -5.73
N GLY A 459 -19.60 4.04 -6.23
CA GLY A 459 -18.97 2.72 -6.23
C GLY A 459 -18.79 2.16 -4.82
N ILE A 460 -18.32 2.96 -3.86
CA ILE A 460 -18.16 2.55 -2.46
C ILE A 460 -19.51 2.15 -1.85
N VAL A 461 -20.56 2.95 -2.04
CA VAL A 461 -21.89 2.64 -1.52
C VAL A 461 -22.46 1.37 -2.17
N ARG A 462 -22.32 1.21 -3.49
CA ARG A 462 -22.74 -0.02 -4.19
C ARG A 462 -21.97 -1.23 -3.68
N TRP A 463 -20.65 -1.14 -3.56
CA TRP A 463 -19.78 -2.20 -3.04
C TRP A 463 -20.21 -2.65 -1.64
N TRP A 464 -20.51 -1.70 -0.75
CA TRP A 464 -20.98 -2.03 0.61
C TRP A 464 -22.34 -2.76 0.60
N ARG A 465 -23.30 -2.26 -0.18
CA ARG A 465 -24.62 -2.91 -0.32
C ARG A 465 -24.49 -4.32 -0.88
N LEU A 466 -23.64 -4.53 -1.89
CA LEU A 466 -23.36 -5.85 -2.45
C LEU A 466 -22.74 -6.78 -1.41
N LEU A 467 -21.80 -6.30 -0.58
CA LEU A 467 -21.24 -7.13 0.48
C LEU A 467 -22.28 -7.55 1.53
N GLU A 468 -23.18 -6.64 1.91
CA GLU A 468 -24.26 -6.93 2.87
C GLU A 468 -25.32 -7.88 2.29
N GLU A 469 -25.63 -7.74 1.00
CA GLU A 469 -26.60 -8.58 0.29
C GLU A 469 -26.05 -9.99 0.03
N LEU A 470 -24.82 -10.09 -0.49
CA LEU A 470 -24.26 -11.34 -1.02
C LEU A 470 -23.60 -12.20 0.06
N HIS A 471 -23.16 -11.59 1.16
CA HIS A 471 -22.49 -12.31 2.23
C HIS A 471 -23.27 -12.20 3.53
N PRO A 472 -23.57 -13.34 4.18
CA PRO A 472 -24.24 -13.31 5.47
C PRO A 472 -23.37 -12.58 6.50
N PRO A 473 -23.97 -12.06 7.59
CA PRO A 473 -23.24 -11.40 8.66
C PRO A 473 -22.05 -12.24 9.12
N LEU A 474 -20.90 -11.61 9.38
CA LEU A 474 -19.66 -12.29 9.78
C LEU A 474 -19.86 -13.23 10.99
N ALA A 475 -20.80 -12.87 11.88
CA ALA A 475 -21.20 -13.68 13.04
C ALA A 475 -21.77 -15.07 12.68
N SER A 476 -22.27 -15.26 11.45
CA SER A 476 -22.78 -16.55 10.98
C SER A 476 -21.69 -17.62 10.89
N GLY A 477 -20.41 -17.23 10.82
CA GLY A 477 -19.28 -18.14 10.56
C GLY A 477 -19.35 -18.87 9.22
N SER A 478 -20.41 -18.63 8.43
CA SER A 478 -20.93 -19.65 7.52
C SER A 478 -20.51 -19.50 6.06
N GLY A 479 -19.89 -18.37 5.72
CA GLY A 479 -19.57 -18.01 4.33
C GLY A 479 -20.83 -18.00 3.43
N ILE A 480 -20.65 -18.07 2.12
CA ILE A 480 -21.76 -18.03 1.14
C ILE A 480 -22.77 -19.17 1.37
N ALA A 481 -22.31 -20.32 1.88
CA ALA A 481 -23.14 -21.50 2.10
C ALA A 481 -24.19 -21.34 3.22
N ALA A 482 -24.23 -20.20 3.92
CA ALA A 482 -25.30 -19.89 4.86
C ALA A 482 -26.65 -19.63 4.17
N TRP A 483 -26.63 -19.10 2.95
CA TRP A 483 -27.84 -18.86 2.15
C TRP A 483 -28.46 -20.16 1.68
N SER A 484 -29.79 -20.26 1.65
CA SER A 484 -30.48 -21.41 1.06
C SER A 484 -30.18 -21.54 -0.43
N ASP A 485 -30.38 -22.72 -1.01
CA ASP A 485 -30.14 -22.92 -2.45
C ASP A 485 -31.06 -21.99 -3.29
N SER A 486 -32.30 -21.74 -2.84
CA SER A 486 -33.21 -20.80 -3.49
C SER A 486 -32.73 -19.36 -3.42
N GLN A 487 -32.20 -18.92 -2.27
CA GLN A 487 -31.64 -17.58 -2.11
C GLN A 487 -30.40 -17.41 -2.99
N LEU A 488 -29.53 -18.42 -3.07
CA LEU A 488 -28.36 -18.38 -3.95
C LEU A 488 -28.74 -18.35 -5.44
N ALA A 489 -29.78 -19.07 -5.85
CA ALA A 489 -30.30 -19.01 -7.21
C ALA A 489 -30.86 -17.62 -7.54
N GLU A 490 -31.62 -17.02 -6.63
CA GLU A 490 -32.16 -15.66 -6.79
C GLU A 490 -31.04 -14.60 -6.86
N ILE A 491 -30.06 -14.70 -5.97
CA ILE A 491 -28.86 -13.86 -5.98
C ILE A 491 -28.14 -13.99 -7.32
N ALA A 492 -27.92 -15.23 -7.77
CA ALA A 492 -27.20 -15.48 -9.00
C ALA A 492 -27.93 -14.93 -10.23
N GLN A 493 -29.25 -15.06 -10.28
CA GLN A 493 -30.06 -14.48 -11.35
C GLN A 493 -29.99 -12.95 -11.33
N ARG A 494 -30.13 -12.32 -10.15
CA ARG A 494 -30.13 -10.86 -9.99
C ARG A 494 -28.79 -10.20 -10.37
N HIS A 495 -27.69 -10.88 -10.06
CA HIS A 495 -26.34 -10.36 -10.27
C HIS A 495 -25.61 -11.01 -11.44
N HIS A 496 -26.32 -11.76 -12.28
CA HIS A 496 -25.76 -12.45 -13.45
C HIS A 496 -24.52 -13.28 -13.08
N VAL A 497 -24.67 -14.19 -12.12
CA VAL A 497 -23.59 -15.09 -11.66
C VAL A 497 -23.75 -16.45 -12.30
N ASP A 498 -22.70 -16.91 -12.97
CA ASP A 498 -22.66 -18.21 -13.64
C ASP A 498 -22.13 -19.31 -12.70
N TYR A 499 -21.24 -18.94 -11.77
CA TYR A 499 -20.65 -19.89 -10.83
C TYR A 499 -20.52 -19.38 -9.41
N ILE A 500 -20.68 -20.30 -8.46
CA ILE A 500 -20.51 -20.04 -7.03
C ILE A 500 -19.34 -20.87 -6.51
N LEU A 501 -18.29 -20.18 -6.04
CA LEU A 501 -17.12 -20.79 -5.45
C LEU A 501 -17.25 -20.81 -3.91
N VAL A 502 -17.45 -22.00 -3.36
CA VAL A 502 -17.66 -22.20 -1.93
C VAL A 502 -16.38 -22.63 -1.24
N ASP A 503 -16.06 -21.96 -0.15
CA ASP A 503 -15.04 -22.37 0.81
C ASP A 503 -15.61 -23.34 1.86
N GLN A 504 -15.31 -24.63 1.70
CA GLN A 504 -15.79 -25.71 2.59
C GLN A 504 -15.10 -25.73 3.96
N THR A 505 -14.10 -24.87 4.22
CA THR A 505 -13.49 -24.77 5.55
C THR A 505 -14.30 -23.94 6.53
N ARG A 506 -15.22 -23.10 6.03
CA ARG A 506 -16.12 -22.30 6.87
C ARG A 506 -17.37 -23.08 7.21
N VAL A 507 -18.02 -23.65 6.19
CA VAL A 507 -19.22 -24.48 6.36
C VAL A 507 -19.18 -25.69 5.47
N PHE A 508 -19.51 -26.82 6.07
CA PHE A 508 -19.68 -28.08 5.39
C PHE A 508 -21.13 -28.23 4.92
N ARG A 509 -21.43 -27.67 3.74
CA ARG A 509 -22.70 -27.86 3.04
C ARG A 509 -22.45 -28.00 1.54
N ASN A 510 -23.05 -29.03 0.95
CA ASN A 510 -23.13 -29.15 -0.49
C ASN A 510 -24.40 -28.43 -0.97
N LEU A 511 -24.25 -27.58 -1.98
CA LEU A 511 -25.38 -26.91 -2.62
C LEU A 511 -26.06 -27.88 -3.57
N ARG A 512 -27.38 -27.75 -3.76
CA ARG A 512 -28.14 -28.53 -4.76
C ARG A 512 -27.99 -27.96 -6.19
N PHE A 513 -26.77 -27.56 -6.53
CA PHE A 513 -26.38 -27.12 -7.87
C PHE A 513 -25.43 -28.13 -8.49
N GLN A 514 -25.23 -28.04 -9.81
CA GLN A 514 -24.26 -28.90 -10.48
C GLN A 514 -22.85 -28.54 -10.00
N ARG A 515 -22.26 -29.43 -9.20
CA ARG A 515 -20.85 -29.34 -8.85
C ARG A 515 -20.01 -29.64 -10.08
N VAL A 516 -19.16 -28.70 -10.48
CA VAL A 516 -18.26 -28.83 -11.64
C VAL A 516 -16.80 -29.01 -11.22
N TYR A 517 -16.42 -28.54 -10.03
CA TYR A 517 -15.08 -28.77 -9.46
C TYR A 517 -15.14 -29.07 -7.96
N PRO A 518 -14.33 -30.03 -7.45
CA PRO A 518 -13.56 -31.00 -8.24
C PRO A 518 -14.48 -32.03 -8.90
N VAL A 519 -14.16 -32.44 -10.13
CA VAL A 519 -14.96 -33.36 -10.97
C VAL A 519 -15.19 -34.72 -10.29
N THR A 520 -14.19 -35.21 -9.56
CA THR A 520 -14.26 -36.42 -8.76
C THR A 520 -13.63 -36.14 -7.39
N SER A 521 -14.39 -36.17 -6.30
CA SER A 521 -13.73 -36.31 -4.99
C SER A 521 -14.50 -37.21 -4.04
N ARG A 522 -13.82 -38.28 -3.61
CA ARG A 522 -14.17 -39.08 -2.42
C ARG A 522 -13.69 -38.40 -1.12
N ALA A 523 -12.71 -37.48 -1.21
CA ALA A 523 -12.21 -36.68 -0.10
C ALA A 523 -12.93 -35.32 0.00
N ARG A 524 -12.90 -34.69 1.18
CA ARG A 524 -13.46 -33.35 1.42
C ARG A 524 -12.53 -32.27 0.82
N PRO A 525 -12.93 -31.57 -0.26
CA PRO A 525 -12.09 -30.54 -0.87
C PRO A 525 -12.17 -29.23 -0.06
N TYR A 526 -11.13 -28.41 -0.15
CA TYR A 526 -11.14 -27.06 0.45
C TYR A 526 -12.11 -26.11 -0.26
N PHE A 527 -12.22 -26.24 -1.58
CA PHE A 527 -13.04 -25.39 -2.43
C PHE A 527 -13.90 -26.25 -3.35
N VAL A 528 -15.13 -25.82 -3.57
CA VAL A 528 -16.07 -26.45 -4.48
C VAL A 528 -16.69 -25.39 -5.38
N LEU A 529 -16.68 -25.64 -6.68
CA LEU A 529 -17.32 -24.78 -7.66
C LEU A 529 -18.63 -25.40 -8.12
N TYR A 530 -19.69 -24.60 -8.07
CA TYR A 530 -21.01 -24.97 -8.55
C TYR A 530 -21.37 -24.08 -9.74
N ARG A 531 -21.92 -24.70 -10.81
CA ARG A 531 -22.57 -23.98 -11.90
C ARG A 531 -24.00 -23.64 -11.49
N VAL A 532 -24.40 -22.39 -11.68
CA VAL A 532 -25.77 -21.93 -11.44
C VAL A 532 -26.65 -22.45 -12.58
N PRO A 533 -27.85 -23.00 -12.30
CA PRO A 533 -28.77 -23.43 -13.34
C PRO A 533 -29.19 -22.25 -14.23
N GLU A 534 -29.15 -22.43 -15.54
CA GLU A 534 -29.80 -21.49 -16.47
C GLU A 534 -31.31 -21.54 -16.19
N VAL A 535 -31.89 -20.41 -15.80
CA VAL A 535 -33.36 -20.29 -15.79
C VAL A 535 -33.77 -20.23 -17.26
N THR A 536 -34.28 -21.34 -17.79
CA THR A 536 -34.87 -21.35 -19.13
C THR A 536 -36.00 -20.33 -19.16
N LYS A 537 -36.01 -19.48 -20.20
CA LYS A 537 -37.03 -18.43 -20.43
C LYS A 537 -38.49 -18.94 -20.46
N GLU A 538 -38.71 -20.26 -20.39
CA GLU A 538 -40.02 -20.90 -20.29
C GLU A 538 -40.65 -20.74 -18.90
N GLU A 539 -39.87 -20.73 -17.80
CA GLU A 539 -40.40 -20.63 -16.44
C GLU A 539 -40.86 -19.20 -16.07
N GLU A 540 -40.27 -18.16 -16.67
CA GLU A 540 -40.78 -16.78 -16.57
C GLU A 540 -42.14 -16.60 -17.26
N GLY A 541 -42.41 -17.42 -18.29
CA GLY A 541 -43.70 -17.48 -18.98
C GLY A 541 -44.81 -18.02 -18.09
N ASP A 542 -44.51 -19.06 -17.30
CA ASP A 542 -45.49 -19.69 -16.41
C ASP A 542 -45.72 -18.91 -15.11
N ALA A 543 -44.70 -18.24 -14.55
CA ALA A 543 -44.89 -17.34 -13.41
C ALA A 543 -45.75 -16.11 -13.76
N ARG A 544 -45.68 -15.63 -15.01
CA ARG A 544 -46.57 -14.55 -15.52
C ARG A 544 -47.95 -15.06 -15.90
N ARG A 545 -48.10 -16.32 -16.33
CA ARG A 545 -49.41 -16.94 -16.64
C ARG A 545 -50.17 -17.38 -15.38
N GLY A 546 -49.47 -17.76 -14.30
CA GLY A 546 -50.07 -18.14 -13.02
C GLY A 546 -50.68 -16.99 -12.19
N ARG A 547 -50.37 -15.73 -12.52
CA ARG A 547 -50.97 -14.53 -11.89
C ARG A 547 -52.15 -13.93 -12.67
N ARG A 548 -52.61 -14.59 -13.73
CA ARG A 548 -53.80 -14.18 -14.49
C ARG A 548 -54.74 -15.35 -14.71
N ARG A 549 -55.59 -15.61 -13.72
CA ARG A 549 -57.00 -16.00 -13.90
C ARG A 549 -57.78 -15.74 -12.61
N PRO A 550 -59.06 -15.33 -12.75
CA PRO A 550 -59.79 -14.50 -11.79
C PRO A 550 -60.14 -15.18 -10.47
#